data_AF-A0A150T6M6-F1
#
_entry.id   AF-A0A150T6M6-F1
#
_cell.length_a   1.000
_cell.length_b   1.000
_cell.length_c   1.000
_cell.angle_alpha   90.00
_cell.angle_beta   90.00
_cell.angle_gamma   90.00
#
_symmetry.space_group_name_H-M   'P 1'
#
loop_
_entity.id
_entity.type
_entity.pdbx_description
1 polymer ?
#
loop_
_entity_poly.entity_id
_entity_poly.type
_entity_poly.pdbx_seq_one_letter_code
_entity_poly.pdbx_strand_id
1 'polypeptide(L)'
;MKPAPEPQEQKPAMPAPEPVDDRAPLDREEDLVLLLDRLAQGPVLIWSLDPAGNVSLARRLAQELAPHYGPEVHVDLRGATWREPSWLRAAMLSVLERVSPFRDFPPPQDEDTLRGNYRFTIVTYRPILIFTNARSAAQIEPLLPPAHYLSTGPAILITSERPIHLPSVYTQWVDPLALLGEADPQGAPG
;
A
#
# COMPACT_ATOMS: atom_id res chain seq x y z
N MET A 1 -1.75 -15.77 68.03
CA MET A 1 -1.86 -16.45 66.72
C MET A 1 -2.42 -15.43 65.74
N LYS A 2 -1.67 -15.07 64.68
CA LYS A 2 -2.13 -14.16 63.62
C LYS A 2 -2.93 -14.99 62.59
N PRO A 3 -4.05 -14.48 62.05
CA PRO A 3 -4.74 -15.17 60.95
C PRO A 3 -3.90 -15.12 59.67
N ALA A 4 -3.93 -16.20 58.91
CA ALA A 4 -3.28 -16.34 57.61
C ALA A 4 -3.96 -15.44 56.56
N PRO A 5 -3.23 -14.92 55.57
CA PRO A 5 -3.81 -14.15 54.48
C PRO A 5 -4.60 -15.07 53.54
N GLU A 6 -5.80 -14.64 53.15
CA GLU A 6 -6.63 -15.33 52.16
C GLU A 6 -5.96 -15.30 50.76
N PRO A 7 -6.06 -16.35 49.95
CA PRO A 7 -5.55 -16.34 48.58
C PRO A 7 -6.35 -15.35 47.74
N GLN A 8 -5.68 -14.33 47.18
CA GLN A 8 -6.28 -13.47 46.16
C GLN A 8 -6.45 -14.27 44.87
N GLU A 9 -7.70 -14.52 44.50
CA GLU A 9 -8.10 -15.13 43.24
C GLU A 9 -7.64 -14.24 42.07
N GLN A 10 -6.51 -14.62 41.46
CA GLN A 10 -6.05 -13.99 40.23
C GLN A 10 -7.06 -14.32 39.13
N LYS A 11 -7.89 -13.34 38.77
CA LYS A 11 -8.69 -13.38 37.54
C LYS A 11 -7.78 -13.82 36.39
N PRO A 12 -8.11 -14.87 35.63
CA PRO A 12 -7.35 -15.22 34.44
C PRO A 12 -7.25 -13.98 33.56
N ALA A 13 -6.03 -13.55 33.25
CA ALA A 13 -5.81 -12.56 32.20
C ALA A 13 -6.34 -13.19 30.91
N MET A 14 -7.49 -12.72 30.45
CA MET A 14 -8.04 -13.11 29.16
C MET A 14 -6.96 -12.80 28.12
N PRO A 15 -6.49 -13.77 27.32
CA PRO A 15 -5.57 -13.46 26.24
C PRO A 15 -6.21 -12.38 25.37
N ALA A 16 -5.43 -11.37 24.99
CA ALA A 16 -5.88 -10.40 23.99
C ALA A 16 -6.35 -11.19 22.77
N PRO A 17 -7.51 -10.85 22.16
CA PRO A 17 -7.94 -11.53 20.95
C PRO A 17 -6.84 -11.35 19.90
N GLU A 18 -6.31 -12.47 19.41
CA GLU A 18 -5.46 -12.45 18.22
C GLU A 18 -6.28 -11.82 17.07
N PRO A 19 -5.67 -11.00 16.20
CA PRO A 19 -6.39 -10.46 15.05
C PRO A 19 -6.84 -11.64 14.18
N VAL A 20 -8.14 -11.86 14.17
CA VAL A 20 -8.78 -12.94 13.45
C VAL A 20 -8.81 -12.57 11.96
N ASP A 21 -8.06 -13.30 11.13
CA ASP A 21 -8.23 -13.27 9.67
C ASP A 21 -9.27 -14.33 9.29
N ASP A 22 -10.54 -13.96 9.44
CA ASP A 22 -11.71 -14.85 9.40
C ASP A 22 -12.34 -15.01 8.00
N ARG A 23 -11.63 -14.67 6.92
CA ARG A 23 -12.20 -14.78 5.57
C ARG A 23 -11.82 -16.10 4.93
N ALA A 24 -12.83 -16.94 4.68
CA ALA A 24 -12.76 -17.98 3.66
C ALA A 24 -12.31 -17.35 2.33
N PRO A 25 -11.51 -18.05 1.50
CA PRO A 25 -11.12 -17.53 0.20
C PRO A 25 -12.39 -17.18 -0.59
N LEU A 26 -12.53 -15.90 -0.94
CA LEU A 26 -13.59 -15.41 -1.82
C LEU A 26 -13.32 -15.91 -3.24
N ASP A 27 -14.36 -15.92 -4.10
CA ASP A 27 -14.12 -16.19 -5.51
C ASP A 27 -13.19 -15.09 -6.09
N ARG A 28 -12.31 -15.47 -7.02
CA ARG A 28 -11.29 -14.58 -7.62
C ARG A 28 -11.84 -13.20 -8.02
N GLU A 29 -13.04 -13.18 -8.62
CA GLU A 29 -13.69 -11.95 -9.07
C GLU A 29 -14.20 -11.11 -7.89
N GLU A 30 -14.69 -11.73 -6.83
CA GLU A 30 -15.14 -11.05 -5.62
C GLU A 30 -13.99 -10.37 -4.89
N ASP A 31 -12.82 -11.02 -4.82
CA ASP A 31 -11.62 -10.44 -4.23
C ASP A 31 -11.10 -9.22 -5.02
N LEU A 32 -11.12 -9.29 -6.36
CA LEU A 32 -10.74 -8.15 -7.20
C LEU A 32 -11.72 -6.99 -7.02
N VAL A 33 -13.02 -7.27 -6.99
CA VAL A 33 -14.06 -6.26 -6.75
C VAL A 33 -13.89 -5.61 -5.38
N LEU A 34 -13.63 -6.41 -4.35
CA LEU A 34 -13.35 -5.92 -3.00
C LEU A 34 -12.13 -4.99 -2.98
N LEU A 35 -11.01 -5.37 -3.60
CA LEU A 35 -9.81 -4.54 -3.64
C LEU A 35 -10.06 -3.21 -4.38
N LEU A 36 -10.83 -3.24 -5.47
CA LEU A 36 -11.21 -2.03 -6.21
C LEU A 36 -12.12 -1.11 -5.37
N ASP A 37 -13.12 -1.66 -4.68
CA ASP A 37 -13.99 -0.90 -3.77
C ASP A 37 -13.18 -0.26 -2.63
N ARG A 38 -12.22 -1.00 -2.06
CA ARG A 38 -11.32 -0.48 -1.03
C ARG A 38 -10.41 0.62 -1.57
N LEU A 39 -9.89 0.50 -2.79
CA LEU A 39 -9.09 1.53 -3.45
C LEU A 39 -9.87 2.82 -3.72
N ALA A 40 -11.19 2.73 -3.91
CA ALA A 40 -12.05 3.90 -4.02
C ALA A 40 -12.26 4.62 -2.66
N GLN A 41 -12.13 3.90 -1.54
CA GLN A 41 -12.29 4.44 -0.18
C GLN A 41 -10.97 4.97 0.41
N GLY A 42 -9.83 4.46 -0.04
CA GLY A 42 -8.51 4.88 0.43
C GLY A 42 -7.36 3.99 -0.02
N PRO A 43 -6.16 4.19 0.56
CA PRO A 43 -5.00 3.37 0.24
C PRO A 43 -5.20 1.90 0.62
N VAL A 44 -4.71 1.02 -0.25
CA VAL A 44 -4.70 -0.43 -0.03
C VAL A 44 -3.27 -0.95 0.00
N LEU A 45 -2.99 -1.83 0.97
CA LEU A 45 -1.78 -2.64 1.03
C LEU A 45 -2.14 -4.10 0.79
N ILE A 46 -1.56 -4.67 -0.25
CA ILE A 46 -1.57 -6.11 -0.48
C ILE A 46 -0.23 -6.70 -0.04
N TRP A 47 -0.28 -7.85 0.60
CA TRP A 47 0.93 -8.59 0.93
C TRP A 47 0.79 -10.07 0.62
N SER A 48 1.89 -10.67 0.21
CA SER A 48 1.97 -12.10 -0.11
C SER A 48 3.43 -12.57 -0.04
N LEU A 49 3.63 -13.88 -0.12
CA LEU A 49 4.97 -14.48 -0.23
C LEU A 49 5.50 -14.51 -1.67
N ASP A 50 4.70 -14.05 -2.66
CA ASP A 50 5.08 -13.91 -4.07
C ASP A 50 5.19 -12.43 -4.45
N PRO A 51 6.40 -11.83 -4.37
CA PRO A 51 6.60 -10.42 -4.67
C PRO A 51 6.28 -10.10 -6.14
N ALA A 52 6.58 -11.01 -7.06
CA ALA A 52 6.34 -10.81 -8.49
C ALA A 52 4.85 -10.84 -8.81
N GLY A 53 4.12 -11.77 -8.17
CA GLY A 53 2.67 -11.83 -8.19
C GLY A 53 2.02 -10.55 -7.68
N ASN A 54 2.46 -10.01 -6.53
CA ASN A 54 1.91 -8.76 -6.00
C ASN A 54 2.06 -7.58 -6.96
N VAL A 55 3.22 -7.45 -7.61
CA VAL A 55 3.44 -6.39 -8.61
C VAL A 55 2.53 -6.59 -9.82
N SER A 56 2.35 -7.84 -10.25
CA SER A 56 1.46 -8.18 -11.37
C SER A 56 0.00 -7.89 -11.05
N LEU A 57 -0.46 -8.24 -9.84
CA LEU A 57 -1.79 -7.93 -9.33
C LEU A 57 -1.99 -6.42 -9.22
N ALA A 58 -0.98 -5.70 -8.72
CA ALA A 58 -1.03 -4.26 -8.61
C ALA A 58 -1.20 -3.56 -9.95
N ARG A 59 -0.46 -4.01 -10.97
CA ARG A 59 -0.62 -3.52 -12.34
C ARG A 59 -2.00 -3.84 -12.90
N ARG A 60 -2.56 -5.03 -12.62
CA ARG A 60 -3.92 -5.37 -13.04
C ARG A 60 -4.95 -4.42 -12.41
N LEU A 61 -4.87 -4.18 -11.10
CA LEU A 61 -5.76 -3.24 -10.41
C LEU A 61 -5.63 -1.82 -10.97
N ALA A 62 -4.40 -1.38 -11.28
CA ALA A 62 -4.18 -0.07 -11.89
C ALA A 62 -4.81 0.06 -13.29
N GLN A 63 -4.78 -1.00 -14.11
CA GLN A 63 -5.45 -1.01 -15.42
C GLN A 63 -6.96 -0.82 -15.28
N GLU A 64 -7.59 -1.46 -14.30
CA GLU A 64 -9.04 -1.29 -14.03
C GLU A 64 -9.37 0.12 -13.53
N LEU A 65 -8.45 0.77 -12.80
CA LEU A 65 -8.61 2.13 -12.28
C LEU A 65 -8.29 3.24 -13.30
N ALA A 66 -7.51 2.94 -14.35
CA ALA A 66 -7.04 3.92 -15.33
C ALA A 66 -8.12 4.83 -15.94
N PRO A 67 -9.37 4.38 -16.19
CA PRO A 67 -10.43 5.27 -16.67
C PRO A 67 -10.84 6.40 -15.72
N HIS A 68 -10.54 6.28 -14.42
CA HIS A 68 -11.03 7.18 -13.37
C HIS A 68 -9.96 8.04 -12.71
N TYR A 69 -8.69 7.78 -12.99
CA TYR A 69 -7.55 8.40 -12.33
C TYR A 69 -6.57 8.99 -13.36
N GLY A 70 -5.65 9.80 -12.86
CA GLY A 70 -4.55 10.36 -13.64
C GLY A 70 -3.47 9.31 -13.98
N PRO A 71 -2.26 9.76 -14.36
CA PRO A 71 -1.19 8.86 -14.78
C PRO A 71 -0.81 7.84 -13.69
N GLU A 72 -0.41 6.66 -14.14
CA GLU A 72 0.10 5.58 -13.29
C GLU A 72 1.60 5.77 -13.01
N VAL A 73 2.00 5.63 -11.74
CA VAL A 73 3.38 5.80 -11.30
C VAL A 73 3.81 4.65 -10.39
N HIS A 74 4.93 4.03 -10.75
CA HIS A 74 5.54 2.96 -9.96
C HIS A 74 6.75 3.49 -9.21
N VAL A 75 6.82 3.20 -7.92
CA VAL A 75 7.94 3.56 -7.05
C VAL A 75 8.36 2.33 -6.25
N ASP A 76 9.57 1.85 -6.47
CA ASP A 76 10.14 0.75 -5.69
C ASP A 76 10.76 1.24 -4.38
N LEU A 77 10.15 0.86 -3.26
CA LEU A 77 10.61 1.21 -1.91
C LEU A 77 11.77 0.33 -1.42
N ARG A 78 12.18 -0.70 -2.19
CA ARG A 78 13.44 -1.44 -1.95
C ARG A 78 14.67 -0.74 -2.55
N GLY A 79 14.52 -0.08 -3.70
CA GLY A 79 15.58 0.72 -4.34
C GLY A 79 15.93 1.99 -3.56
N ALA A 80 15.11 2.32 -2.56
CA ALA A 80 15.29 3.44 -1.65
C ALA A 80 15.73 2.85 -0.30
N THR A 81 17.05 2.73 -0.07
CA THR A 81 17.60 2.12 1.15
C THR A 81 16.98 2.79 2.38
N TRP A 82 16.08 2.11 3.09
CA TRP A 82 15.25 2.71 4.15
C TRP A 82 16.06 3.38 5.29
N ARG A 83 17.35 3.04 5.41
CA ARG A 83 18.30 3.61 6.37
C ARG A 83 18.91 4.93 5.93
N GLU A 84 18.71 5.34 4.68
CA GLU A 84 19.27 6.58 4.14
C GLU A 84 18.22 7.69 4.07
N PRO A 85 18.50 8.89 4.58
CA PRO A 85 17.56 10.03 4.51
C PRO A 85 17.05 10.35 3.09
N SER A 86 17.82 9.95 2.07
CA SER A 86 17.56 10.21 0.66
C SER A 86 16.36 9.44 0.07
N TRP A 87 15.92 8.34 0.71
CA TRP A 87 14.93 7.44 0.14
C TRP A 87 13.58 8.16 -0.11
N LEU A 88 13.14 8.97 0.85
CA LEU A 88 11.86 9.67 0.79
C LEU A 88 11.89 10.73 -0.30
N ARG A 89 13.00 11.47 -0.38
CA ARG A 89 13.24 12.47 -1.43
C ARG A 89 13.20 11.84 -2.82
N ALA A 90 13.88 10.71 -3.01
CA ALA A 90 13.89 9.99 -4.28
C ALA A 90 12.49 9.52 -4.70
N ALA A 91 11.71 8.97 -3.76
CA ALA A 91 10.33 8.56 -4.01
C ALA A 91 9.43 9.73 -4.44
N MET A 92 9.47 10.85 -3.71
CA MET A 92 8.69 12.05 -4.04
C MET A 92 9.07 12.63 -5.41
N LEU A 93 10.37 12.70 -5.72
CA LEU A 93 10.84 13.19 -7.02
C LEU A 93 10.39 12.30 -8.17
N SER A 94 10.46 10.98 -8.01
CA SER A 94 9.99 10.03 -9.03
C SER A 94 8.51 10.24 -9.40
N VAL A 95 7.67 10.57 -8.42
CA VAL A 95 6.26 10.93 -8.62
C VAL A 95 6.13 12.28 -9.32
N LEU A 96 6.83 13.30 -8.84
CA LEU A 96 6.77 14.64 -9.45
C LEU A 96 7.18 14.62 -10.92
N GLU A 97 8.24 13.91 -11.28
CA GLU A 97 8.73 13.82 -12.66
C GLU A 97 7.75 13.16 -13.64
N ARG A 98 6.80 12.35 -13.14
CA ARG A 98 5.85 11.59 -13.98
C ARG A 98 4.46 12.20 -14.03
N VAL A 99 4.05 12.90 -12.98
CA VAL A 99 2.70 13.43 -12.84
C VAL A 99 2.66 14.94 -13.11
N SER A 100 3.72 15.66 -12.74
CA SER A 100 3.67 17.10 -12.66
C SER A 100 3.99 17.79 -13.99
N PRO A 101 3.31 18.90 -14.33
CA PRO A 101 3.78 19.81 -15.37
C PRO A 101 5.10 20.49 -15.00
N PHE A 102 5.55 20.37 -13.74
CA PHE A 102 6.85 20.87 -13.28
C PHE A 102 8.04 20.00 -13.72
N ARG A 103 7.83 19.00 -14.58
CA ARG A 103 8.90 18.13 -15.09
C ARG A 103 10.06 18.90 -15.74
N ASP A 104 9.78 20.09 -16.27
CA ASP A 104 10.76 20.94 -16.93
C ASP A 104 11.49 21.90 -15.97
N PHE A 105 11.10 21.94 -14.69
CA PHE A 105 11.76 22.77 -13.68
C PHE A 105 12.77 21.95 -12.88
N PRO A 106 13.86 22.59 -12.42
CA PRO A 106 14.82 21.91 -11.55
C PRO A 106 14.13 21.41 -10.27
N PRO A 107 14.51 20.24 -9.76
CA PRO A 107 13.88 19.65 -8.59
C PRO A 107 14.11 20.55 -7.36
N PRO A 108 13.10 20.69 -6.47
CA PRO A 108 13.24 21.45 -5.24
C PRO A 108 14.43 20.94 -4.41
N GLN A 109 15.29 21.86 -3.97
CA GLN A 109 16.44 21.51 -3.12
C GLN A 109 16.04 21.36 -1.65
N ASP A 110 15.03 22.12 -1.22
CA ASP A 110 14.47 22.11 0.12
C ASP A 110 13.39 21.02 0.29
N GLU A 111 13.41 20.34 1.44
CA GLU A 111 12.51 19.21 1.73
C GLU A 111 11.06 19.65 1.96
N ASP A 112 10.83 20.80 2.59
CA ASP A 112 9.49 21.29 2.86
C ASP A 112 8.77 21.69 1.57
N THR A 113 9.51 22.34 0.66
CA THR A 113 9.06 22.68 -0.69
C THR A 113 8.77 21.41 -1.50
N LEU A 114 9.67 20.42 -1.45
CA LEU A 114 9.45 19.12 -2.11
C LEU A 114 8.17 18.44 -1.61
N ARG A 115 7.97 18.38 -0.29
CA ARG A 115 6.80 17.76 0.33
C ARG A 115 5.52 18.50 0.00
N GLY A 116 5.56 19.84 -0.03
CA GLY A 116 4.45 20.69 -0.45
C GLY A 116 4.06 20.41 -1.90
N ASN A 117 5.03 20.43 -2.82
CA ASN A 117 4.83 20.13 -4.23
C ASN A 117 4.28 18.72 -4.45
N TYR A 118 4.87 17.72 -3.79
CA TYR A 118 4.42 16.33 -3.85
C TYR A 118 2.94 16.21 -3.45
N ARG A 119 2.57 16.74 -2.28
CA ARG A 119 1.18 16.68 -1.78
C ARG A 119 0.21 17.40 -2.71
N PHE A 120 0.58 18.58 -3.19
CA PHE A 120 -0.23 19.34 -4.14
C PHE A 120 -0.45 18.55 -5.44
N THR A 121 0.62 17.96 -6.00
CA THR A 121 0.56 17.17 -7.24
C THR A 121 -0.34 15.95 -7.09
N ILE A 122 -0.16 15.13 -6.06
CA ILE A 122 -0.95 13.88 -5.93
C ILE A 122 -2.44 14.16 -5.66
N VAL A 123 -2.78 15.26 -4.97
CA VAL A 123 -4.19 15.65 -4.74
C VAL A 123 -4.80 16.23 -6.01
N THR A 124 -4.06 17.06 -6.75
CA THR A 124 -4.56 17.77 -7.94
C THR A 124 -4.77 16.83 -9.12
N TYR A 125 -3.78 15.98 -9.41
CA TYR A 125 -3.79 15.14 -10.60
C TYR A 125 -4.35 13.74 -10.36
N ARG A 126 -4.60 13.39 -9.09
CA ARG A 126 -5.15 12.10 -8.67
C ARG A 126 -4.51 10.90 -9.42
N PRO A 127 -3.17 10.76 -9.43
CA PRO A 127 -2.51 9.65 -10.10
C PRO A 127 -2.86 8.31 -9.45
N ILE A 128 -2.54 7.21 -10.15
CA ILE A 128 -2.48 5.88 -9.56
C ILE A 128 -1.04 5.67 -9.08
N LEU A 129 -0.83 5.62 -7.77
CA LEU A 129 0.49 5.42 -7.17
C LEU A 129 0.64 3.96 -6.74
N ILE A 130 1.64 3.28 -7.28
CA ILE A 130 2.00 1.90 -6.93
C ILE A 130 3.33 1.92 -6.21
N PHE A 131 3.28 1.73 -4.89
CA PHE A 131 4.46 1.63 -4.03
C PHE A 131 4.82 0.16 -3.86
N THR A 132 5.83 -0.30 -4.57
CA THR A 132 6.21 -1.71 -4.51
C THR A 132 7.19 -1.96 -3.38
N ASN A 133 7.10 -3.15 -2.77
CA ASN A 133 8.10 -3.69 -1.86
C ASN A 133 8.31 -2.91 -0.56
N ALA A 134 7.23 -2.38 0.01
CA ALA A 134 7.27 -1.72 1.30
C ALA A 134 7.76 -2.67 2.40
N ARG A 135 8.57 -2.14 3.32
CA ARG A 135 9.10 -2.86 4.49
C ARG A 135 8.67 -2.24 5.82
N SER A 136 8.10 -1.05 5.87
CA SER A 136 7.60 -0.51 7.14
C SER A 136 6.55 0.56 6.94
N ALA A 137 5.76 0.77 8.00
CA ALA A 137 4.85 1.91 8.11
C ALA A 137 5.58 3.24 7.86
N ALA A 138 6.78 3.40 8.41
CA ALA A 138 7.61 4.60 8.24
C ALA A 138 8.00 4.90 6.77
N GLN A 139 8.00 3.90 5.89
CA GLN A 139 8.21 4.13 4.45
C GLN A 139 6.95 4.64 3.74
N ILE A 140 5.77 4.33 4.26
CA ILE A 140 4.49 4.57 3.61
C ILE A 140 3.87 5.87 4.12
N GLU A 141 3.81 6.08 5.44
CA GLU A 141 3.11 7.22 6.07
C GLU A 141 3.46 8.57 5.45
N PRO A 142 4.75 8.91 5.20
CA PRO A 142 5.10 10.22 4.65
C PRO A 142 4.65 10.44 3.20
N LEU A 143 4.36 9.35 2.47
CA LEU A 143 3.93 9.36 1.07
C LEU A 143 2.40 9.40 0.94
N LEU A 144 1.65 9.15 2.01
CA LEU A 144 0.19 9.21 1.97
C LEU A 144 -0.30 10.66 1.87
N PRO A 145 -1.44 10.90 1.19
CA PRO A 145 -2.08 12.21 1.17
C PRO A 145 -2.63 12.53 2.57
N PRO A 146 -2.93 13.81 2.86
CA PRO A 146 -3.66 14.19 4.05
C PRO A 146 -4.97 13.39 4.20
N ALA A 147 -5.37 13.09 5.43
CA ALA A 147 -6.49 12.17 5.72
C ALA A 147 -7.81 12.53 5.01
N HIS A 148 -8.10 13.82 4.85
CA HIS A 148 -9.31 14.30 4.18
C HIS A 148 -9.33 14.10 2.66
N TYR A 149 -8.18 13.74 2.06
CA TYR A 149 -8.05 13.43 0.63
C TYR A 149 -7.87 11.92 0.37
N LEU A 150 -8.00 11.04 1.38
CA LEU A 150 -7.79 9.61 1.18
C LEU A 150 -8.81 9.00 0.21
N SER A 151 -10.07 9.45 0.23
CA SER A 151 -11.15 8.91 -0.62
C SER A 151 -11.43 9.75 -1.89
N THR A 152 -10.87 10.96 -1.99
CA THR A 152 -11.10 11.88 -3.13
C THR A 152 -9.81 12.20 -3.90
N GLY A 153 -8.67 11.75 -3.41
CA GLY A 153 -7.34 12.02 -3.97
C GLY A 153 -6.84 10.92 -4.91
N PRO A 154 -5.53 10.60 -4.86
CA PRO A 154 -4.93 9.55 -5.69
C PRO A 154 -5.41 8.16 -5.29
N ALA A 155 -5.40 7.22 -6.23
CA ALA A 155 -5.46 5.80 -5.89
C ALA A 155 -4.06 5.37 -5.42
N ILE A 156 -3.97 4.70 -4.27
CA ILE A 156 -2.69 4.27 -3.71
C ILE A 156 -2.73 2.78 -3.44
N LEU A 157 -1.86 2.06 -4.13
CA LEU A 157 -1.65 0.64 -3.93
C LEU A 157 -0.23 0.37 -3.44
N ILE A 158 -0.11 -0.39 -2.37
CA ILE A 158 1.16 -0.73 -1.73
C ILE A 158 1.33 -2.24 -1.79
N THR A 159 2.52 -2.71 -2.18
CA THR A 159 2.85 -4.13 -2.10
C THR A 159 3.90 -4.40 -1.03
N SER A 160 3.77 -5.52 -0.33
CA SER A 160 4.77 -5.97 0.64
C SER A 160 4.90 -7.49 0.66
N GLU A 161 6.01 -7.98 1.22
CA GLU A 161 6.22 -9.41 1.48
C GLU A 161 5.70 -9.83 2.86
N ARG A 162 5.20 -8.88 3.65
CA ARG A 162 4.72 -9.11 5.00
C ARG A 162 3.63 -8.10 5.37
N PRO A 163 2.79 -8.41 6.37
CA PRO A 163 1.82 -7.44 6.86
C PRO A 163 2.52 -6.19 7.41
N ILE A 164 1.96 -5.02 7.10
CA ILE A 164 2.34 -3.73 7.66
C ILE A 164 1.05 -3.05 8.09
N HIS A 165 0.91 -2.78 9.39
CA HIS A 165 -0.29 -2.14 9.92
C HIS A 165 -0.17 -0.62 9.92
N LEU A 166 -1.18 0.03 9.36
CA LEU A 166 -1.33 1.48 9.28
C LEU A 166 -2.81 1.84 9.49
N PRO A 167 -3.16 2.80 10.36
CA PRO A 167 -4.57 3.10 10.67
C PRO A 167 -5.43 3.48 9.46
N SER A 168 -4.83 4.12 8.45
CA SER A 168 -5.53 4.66 7.28
C SER A 168 -5.34 3.85 6.01
N VAL A 169 -4.84 2.60 6.12
CA VAL A 169 -4.55 1.74 4.96
C VAL A 169 -5.24 0.40 5.16
N TYR A 170 -6.14 0.06 4.25
CA TYR A 170 -6.75 -1.26 4.23
C TYR A 170 -5.68 -2.30 3.85
N THR A 171 -5.48 -3.31 4.69
CA THR A 171 -4.44 -4.32 4.49
C THR A 171 -5.06 -5.69 4.28
N GLN A 172 -4.63 -6.40 3.24
CA GLN A 172 -5.13 -7.73 2.91
C GLN A 172 -4.00 -8.66 2.47
N TRP A 173 -4.02 -9.88 2.99
CA TRP A 173 -3.24 -10.97 2.41
C TRP A 173 -3.87 -11.40 1.09
N VAL A 174 -3.04 -11.69 0.09
CA VAL A 174 -3.52 -12.19 -1.21
C VAL A 174 -2.68 -13.37 -1.66
N ASP A 175 -3.30 -14.29 -2.40
CA ASP A 175 -2.60 -15.19 -3.31
C ASP A 175 -2.67 -14.58 -4.72
N PRO A 176 -1.59 -13.96 -5.21
CA PRO A 176 -1.64 -13.28 -6.50
C PRO A 176 -1.87 -14.23 -7.67
N LEU A 177 -1.41 -15.49 -7.58
CA LEU A 177 -1.60 -16.47 -8.65
C LEU A 177 -3.07 -16.86 -8.74
N ALA A 178 -3.73 -17.07 -7.60
CA ALA A 178 -5.17 -17.30 -7.55
C ALA A 178 -5.96 -16.12 -8.15
N LEU A 179 -5.54 -14.87 -7.89
CA LEU A 179 -6.21 -13.67 -8.36
C LEU A 179 -5.92 -13.29 -9.82
N LEU A 180 -4.76 -13.67 -10.35
CA LEU A 180 -4.38 -13.45 -11.74
C LEU A 180 -4.79 -14.61 -12.65
N GLY A 181 -5.13 -15.76 -12.06
CA GLY A 181 -5.28 -17.03 -12.75
C GLY A 181 -3.92 -17.56 -13.19
N GLU A 182 -3.82 -18.88 -13.36
CA GLU A 182 -2.69 -19.49 -14.07
C GLU A 182 -2.54 -18.75 -15.42
N ALA A 183 -1.36 -18.16 -15.66
CA ALA A 183 -1.00 -17.79 -17.02
C ALA A 183 -1.01 -19.10 -17.81
N ASP A 184 -1.96 -19.25 -18.73
CA ASP A 184 -2.08 -20.45 -19.57
C ASP A 184 -0.69 -20.80 -20.13
N PRO A 185 -0.10 -21.96 -19.81
CA PRO A 185 1.15 -22.40 -20.41
C PRO A 185 0.89 -22.86 -21.85
N GLN A 186 0.34 -21.98 -22.70
CA GLN A 186 0.16 -22.23 -24.12
C GLN A 186 0.91 -21.17 -24.93
N GLY A 187 2.20 -21.42 -25.04
CA GLY A 187 3.11 -20.80 -25.98
C GLY A 187 4.18 -21.78 -26.43
N ALA A 188 3.82 -23.05 -26.66
CA ALA A 188 4.68 -23.97 -27.40
C ALA A 188 4.37 -23.81 -28.89
N PRO A 189 5.30 -23.33 -29.73
CA PRO A 189 5.12 -23.38 -31.17
C PRO A 189 5.12 -24.85 -31.60
N GLY A 190 4.01 -25.28 -32.18
CA GLY A 190 3.93 -26.52 -32.98
C GLY A 190 4.61 -26.36 -34.33
#